data_AF-A0A7Y2NCP5-F1
#
_entry.id   AF-A0A7Y2NCP5-F1
#
_cell.length_a   1.000
_cell.length_b   1.000
_cell.length_c   1.000
_cell.angle_alpha   90.00
_cell.angle_beta   90.00
_cell.angle_gamma   90.00
#
_symmetry.space_group_name_H-M   'P 1'
#
loop_
_entity.id
_entity.type
_entity.pdbx_description
1 polymer ?
#
loop_
_entity_poly.entity_id
_entity_poly.type
_entity_poly.pdbx_seq_one_letter_code
_entity_poly.pdbx_strand_id
1 'polypeptide(L)' 'MAEPGIMYGTFKKDDGRTFVHLAFFESPEHQQRFGSNPAFHEFQREIADRCEVPPNAEPLDRLDSYGFGAPVD' A
#
# COMPACT_ATOMS: atom_id res chain seq x y z
N MET A 1 -3.52 15.60 2.33
CA MET A 1 -2.99 15.38 3.70
C MET A 1 -3.07 13.89 3.97
N ALA A 2 -2.13 13.32 4.74
CA ALA A 2 -2.19 11.91 5.11
C ALA A 2 -3.48 11.67 5.92
N GLU A 3 -4.21 10.61 5.60
CA GLU A 3 -5.40 10.23 6.35
C GLU A 3 -4.96 9.53 7.65
N PRO A 4 -5.44 9.97 8.83
CA PRO A 4 -5.16 9.27 10.08
C PRO A 4 -5.57 7.80 10.01
N GLY A 5 -4.75 6.92 10.58
CA GLY A 5 -5.01 5.47 10.58
C GLY A 5 -4.69 4.74 9.27
N ILE A 6 -4.16 5.44 8.26
CA ILE A 6 -3.61 4.85 7.03
C ILE A 6 -2.14 5.24 6.90
N MET A 7 -1.27 4.23 6.87
CA MET A 7 0.15 4.41 6.58
C MET A 7 0.49 3.62 5.33
N TYR A 8 0.96 4.32 4.30
CA TYR A 8 1.19 3.75 2.99
C TYR A 8 2.53 4.19 2.42
N GLY A 9 3.25 3.25 1.83
CA GLY A 9 4.52 3.51 1.16
C GLY A 9 4.65 2.72 -0.13
N THR A 10 5.25 3.35 -1.12
CA THR A 10 5.63 2.72 -2.40
C THR A 10 7.14 2.75 -2.52
N PHE A 11 7.73 1.58 -2.72
CA PHE A 11 9.17 1.38 -2.78
C PHE A 11 9.55 0.83 -4.13
N LYS A 12 10.71 1.25 -4.64
CA LYS A 12 11.30 0.69 -5.86
C LYS A 12 12.51 -0.15 -5.48
N LYS A 13 12.62 -1.35 -6.05
CA LYS A 13 13.78 -2.20 -5.87
C LYS A 13 14.96 -1.68 -6.69
N ASP A 14 16.15 -2.19 -6.38
CA ASP A 14 17.40 -1.78 -7.02
C ASP A 14 17.44 -2.08 -8.54
N ASP A 15 16.65 -3.05 -9.00
CA ASP A 15 16.45 -3.33 -10.44
C ASP A 15 15.80 -2.18 -11.22
N GLY A 16 15.33 -1.14 -10.54
CA GLY A 16 14.78 0.08 -11.13
C GLY A 16 13.41 -0.09 -11.78
N ARG A 17 12.81 -1.28 -11.76
CA ARG A 17 11.55 -1.59 -12.47
C ARG A 17 10.53 -2.35 -11.63
N THR A 18 10.95 -3.02 -10.57
CA THR A 18 10.06 -3.68 -9.62
C THR A 18 9.73 -2.74 -8.47
N PHE A 19 8.45 -2.73 -8.08
CA PHE A 19 7.95 -1.91 -6.99
C PHE A 19 7.18 -2.76 -5.98
N VAL A 20 7.11 -2.27 -4.74
CA VAL A 20 6.38 -2.88 -3.63
C VAL A 20 5.54 -1.79 -2.96
N HIS A 21 4.29 -2.11 -2.68
CA HIS A 21 3.42 -1.29 -1.86
C HIS A 21 3.27 -1.94 -0.49
N LEU A 22 3.43 -1.16 0.57
CA LEU A 22 3.11 -1.56 1.94
C LEU A 22 2.05 -0.62 2.48
N ALA A 23 0.98 -1.20 3.02
CA ALA A 23 -0.11 -0.46 3.64
C ALA A 23 -0.41 -1.05 5.02
N PHE A 24 -0.48 -0.18 6.03
CA PHE A 24 -0.94 -0.50 7.37
C PHE A 24 -2.21 0.29 7.65
N PHE A 25 -3.19 -0.41 8.20
CA PHE A 25 -4.49 0.13 8.54
C PHE A 25 -4.73 -0.12 10.02
N GLU A 26 -5.10 0.92 10.76
CA GLU A 26 -5.46 0.76 12.19
C GLU A 26 -6.82 0.07 12.37
N SER A 27 -7.64 0.00 11.32
CA SER A 27 -8.96 -0.63 11.35
C SER A 27 -9.38 -1.15 9.97
N PRO A 28 -10.37 -2.08 9.90
CA PRO A 28 -10.98 -2.50 8.64
C PRO A 28 -11.65 -1.35 7.86
N GLU A 29 -12.16 -0.33 8.55
CA GLU A 29 -12.77 0.85 7.91
C GLU A 29 -11.72 1.64 7.11
N HIS A 30 -10.54 1.86 7.69
CA HIS A 30 -9.43 2.52 7.01
C HIS A 30 -8.98 1.74 5.76
N GLN A 31 -8.94 0.41 5.84
CA GLN A 31 -8.65 -0.45 4.69
C GLN A 31 -9.71 -0.32 3.58
N GLN A 32 -10.99 -0.36 3.94
CA GLN A 32 -12.09 -0.22 2.98
C GLN A 32 -12.03 1.15 2.27
N ARG A 33 -11.79 2.22 3.03
CA ARG A 33 -11.71 3.57 2.48
C ARG A 33 -10.51 3.72 1.54
N PHE A 34 -9.34 3.20 1.91
CA PHE A 34 -8.18 3.15 1.03
C PHE A 34 -8.49 2.41 -0.28
N GLY A 35 -9.14 1.25 -0.18
CA GLY A 35 -9.53 0.43 -1.33
C GLY A 35 -10.49 1.16 -2.28
N SER A 36 -11.37 2.00 -1.74
CA SER A 36 -12.33 2.81 -2.52
C SER A 36 -11.77 4.12 -3.09
N ASN A 37 -10.48 4.42 -2.86
CA ASN A 37 -9.88 5.66 -3.31
C ASN A 37 -9.83 5.74 -4.86
N PRO A 38 -10.39 6.79 -5.49
CA PRO A 38 -10.41 6.92 -6.95
C PRO A 38 -9.02 6.89 -7.59
N ALA A 39 -8.02 7.51 -6.97
CA ALA A 39 -6.65 7.48 -7.49
C ALA A 39 -6.03 6.08 -7.42
N PHE A 40 -6.38 5.31 -6.38
CA PHE A 40 -5.92 3.91 -6.27
C PHE A 40 -6.61 3.01 -7.29
N HIS A 41 -7.91 3.22 -7.55
CA HIS A 41 -8.62 2.53 -8.64
C HIS A 41 -8.03 2.85 -10.02
N GLU A 42 -7.74 4.12 -10.31
CA GLU A 42 -7.09 4.49 -11.58
C GLU A 42 -5.70 3.88 -11.71
N PHE A 43 -4.92 3.83 -10.63
CA PHE A 43 -3.62 3.15 -10.62
C PHE A 43 -3.77 1.66 -10.98
N GLN A 44 -4.77 0.96 -10.41
CA GLN A 44 -5.02 -0.45 -10.70
C GLN A 44 -5.51 -0.70 -12.13
N ARG A 45 -6.27 0.23 -12.72
CA ARG A 45 -6.92 0.06 -14.03
C ARG A 45 -5.95 -0.34 -15.14
N GLU A 46 -4.72 0.18 -15.10
CA GLU A 46 -3.71 -0.04 -16.13
C GLU A 46 -2.54 -0.92 -15.64
N ILE A 47 -2.59 -1.39 -14.39
CA ILE A 47 -1.44 -2.07 -13.78
C ILE A 47 -1.11 -3.40 -14.46
N ALA A 48 -2.15 -4.14 -14.87
CA ALA A 48 -2.01 -5.43 -15.53
C ALA A 48 -1.34 -5.30 -16.91
N ASP A 49 -1.70 -4.26 -17.66
CA ASP A 49 -1.15 -4.02 -19.01
C ASP A 49 0.28 -3.45 -18.97
N ARG A 50 0.66 -2.83 -17.84
CA ARG A 50 1.96 -2.19 -17.65
C ARG A 50 3.02 -3.10 -17.03
N CYS A 51 2.62 -4.22 -16.42
CA CYS A 51 3.53 -5.08 -15.68
C CYS A 51 3.73 -6.42 -16.41
N GLU A 52 4.98 -6.76 -16.70
CA GLU A 52 5.36 -8.08 -17.24
C GLU A 52 4.91 -9.22 -16.31
N VAL A 53 5.02 -8.99 -15.00
CA VAL A 53 4.50 -9.87 -13.95
C VAL A 53 3.44 -9.09 -13.17
N PRO A 54 2.18 -9.56 -13.10
CA PRO A 54 1.13 -8.87 -12.37
C PRO A 54 1.48 -8.67 -10.88
N PRO A 55 1.00 -7.59 -10.24
CA PRO A 55 1.13 -7.44 -8.80
C PRO A 55 0.43 -8.58 -8.06
N ASN A 56 1.07 -9.10 -7.03
CA ASN A 56 0.49 -10.06 -6.10
C ASN A 56 0.23 -9.35 -4.76
N ALA A 57 -1.02 -9.37 -4.30
CA ALA A 57 -1.43 -8.75 -3.04
C ALA A 57 -1.59 -9.83 -1.98
N GLU A 58 -0.85 -9.70 -0.87
CA GLU A 58 -0.87 -10.66 0.23
C GLU A 58 -1.14 -9.94 1.55
N PRO A 59 -2.03 -10.47 2.41
CA PRO A 59 -2.19 -9.95 3.77
C PRO A 59 -0.96 -10.27 4.61
N LEU A 60 -0.53 -9.32 5.43
CA LEU A 60 0.58 -9.47 6.35
C LEU A 60 0.11 -9.21 7.78
N ASP A 61 0.47 -10.09 8.70
CA ASP A 61 0.29 -9.86 10.13
C ASP A 61 1.55 -9.19 10.69
N ARG A 62 1.40 -7.94 11.15
CA ARG A 62 2.51 -7.22 11.77
C ARG A 62 2.81 -7.82 13.15
N LEU A 63 4.03 -8.33 13.31
CA LEU A 63 4.53 -8.80 14.61
C LEU A 63 5.16 -7.67 15.43
N ASP A 64 6.00 -6.83 14.81
CA ASP A 64 6.63 -5.66 15.42
C ASP A 64 7.13 -4.69 14.33
N SER A 65 7.44 -3.45 14.70
CA SER A 65 7.99 -2.43 13.80
C SER A 65 8.65 -1.29 14.59
N TYR A 66 9.86 -0.87 14.18
CA TYR A 66 10.53 0.30 14.75
C TYR A 66 10.39 1.52 13.84
N GLY A 67 9.68 2.56 14.29
CA GLY A 67 9.51 3.83 13.56
C GLY A 67 8.71 3.75 12.26
N PHE A 68 8.17 2.59 11.91
CA PHE A 68 7.41 2.34 10.69
C PHE A 68 6.02 1.83 11.05
N GLY A 69 4.96 2.50 10.59
CA GLY A 69 3.61 2.05 10.91
C GLY A 69 3.15 2.37 12.35
N ALA A 70 3.91 3.13 13.13
CA ALA A 70 3.50 3.58 14.45
C ALA A 70 2.58 4.82 14.33
N PRO A 71 1.55 4.97 15.18
CA PRO A 71 0.83 6.23 15.30
C PRO A 71 1.83 7.36 15.54
N VAL A 72 1.70 8.44 14.79
CA VAL A 72 2.39 9.69 15.12
C VAL A 72 1.58 10.36 16.22
N ASP A 73 2.14 10.43 17.43
CA ASP A 73 1.62 11.24 18.54
C ASP A 73 1.60 12.74 18.18
#